data_AF-A0A6A2YIC1-F1
#
_entry.id   AF-A0A6A2YIC1-F1
#
_cell.length_a   1.000
_cell.length_b   1.000
_cell.length_c   1.000
_cell.angle_alpha   90.00
_cell.angle_beta   90.00
_cell.angle_gamma   90.00
#
_symmetry.space_group_name_H-M   'P 1'
#
loop_
_entity.id
_entity.type
_entity.pdbx_description
1 polymer ?
#
loop_
_entity_poly.entity_id
_entity_poly.type
_entity_poly.pdbx_seq_one_letter_code
_entity_poly.pdbx_strand_id
1 'polypeptide(L)'
;MEKADSSRRASKNQLNPLPVLAILAKDVGELAVHEKQVFSPILKGWHPLAAGVAVATLHACYANEIKQFISGIMELTPDAVQVLRAADKLEKDLVQIAVEDSVDSDDGGKAIIREMPPYEAESAIGNLVKEANQEGYAPSAVEILRIVYETLDAFFQLPIPTHPTLLPDLMLGLDKCLQYYAIKAKSGCGPRNSYIPTMPALTRCETGSKFQGVWKKKEKLQNSQKRNSQVRTMNGDNSFGVPQLCVRINTLHHIRSEMDVIEKRIITHLRNCESAHVDDFSNGLNKKFELTPAACVEGVQQLSEAVAYKILFHDLSHVLWDGLYIGEPSSSRIDPLLQELERNLLIVSETVHERVRTRIITDIMKASCDGFLLVLLAGGPSRAFTRQDSQIIEDDFKALKDLFWANGDGLPADLIDKFSATARGVLPLFRTDTDSLIERFRRVTLETYGSSARSRLPLPPTSGQWNPTEPNTLLRVLCYRNDETASKFLKKTYNLPKKL
;
A
#
# COMPACT_ATOMS: atom_id res chain seq x y z
N MET A 1 50.26 -34.57 -12.64
CA MET A 1 48.94 -34.90 -12.07
C MET A 1 48.86 -34.77 -10.54
N GLU A 2 49.98 -34.66 -9.79
CA GLU A 2 49.93 -34.65 -8.31
C GLU A 2 49.64 -33.30 -7.63
N LYS A 3 49.78 -32.15 -8.31
CA LYS A 3 49.55 -30.83 -7.71
C LYS A 3 48.07 -30.39 -7.65
N ALA A 4 47.18 -31.07 -8.38
CA ALA A 4 45.76 -30.71 -8.43
C ALA A 4 44.96 -31.26 -7.22
N ASP A 5 45.36 -32.43 -6.69
CA ASP A 5 44.67 -33.07 -5.56
C ASP A 5 45.05 -32.47 -4.20
N SER A 6 46.22 -31.83 -4.09
CA SER A 6 46.63 -31.14 -2.86
C SER A 6 45.86 -29.83 -2.64
N SER A 7 45.47 -29.13 -3.70
CA SER A 7 44.64 -27.91 -3.61
C SER A 7 43.21 -28.21 -3.18
N ARG A 8 42.65 -29.36 -3.58
CA ARG A 8 41.27 -29.77 -3.20
C ARG A 8 41.12 -30.17 -1.74
N ARG A 9 42.19 -30.57 -1.06
CA ARG A 9 42.17 -30.91 0.38
C ARG A 9 42.40 -29.71 1.30
N ALA A 10 43.03 -28.64 0.82
CA ALA A 10 43.32 -27.45 1.62
C ALA A 10 42.11 -26.50 1.81
N SER A 11 41.06 -26.63 1.00
CA SER A 11 39.85 -25.79 1.06
C SER A 11 38.79 -26.24 2.08
N LYS A 12 39.00 -27.34 2.80
CA LYS A 12 38.02 -27.85 3.79
C LYS A 12 37.96 -27.07 5.12
N ASN A 13 38.79 -26.05 5.32
CA ASN A 13 38.88 -25.30 6.59
C ASN A 13 38.82 -23.78 6.46
N GLN A 14 38.22 -23.21 5.41
CA GLN A 14 37.97 -21.76 5.35
C GLN A 14 36.49 -21.46 5.64
N LEU A 15 36.27 -20.58 6.63
CA LEU A 15 35.00 -19.92 6.86
C LEU A 15 34.56 -19.22 5.57
N ASN A 16 33.33 -19.51 5.14
CA ASN A 16 32.64 -19.11 3.90
C ASN A 16 33.15 -19.79 2.61
N PRO A 17 32.60 -20.95 2.22
CA PRO A 17 32.81 -21.48 0.88
C PRO A 17 32.08 -20.57 -0.11
N LEU A 18 32.84 -19.91 -0.99
CA LEU A 18 32.27 -19.23 -2.15
C LEU A 18 31.33 -20.19 -2.90
N PRO A 19 30.20 -19.73 -3.45
CA PRO A 19 29.32 -20.57 -4.24
C PRO A 19 30.10 -21.24 -5.37
N VAL A 20 29.99 -22.56 -5.51
CA VAL A 20 30.82 -23.37 -6.43
C VAL A 20 30.82 -22.83 -7.85
N LEU A 21 29.69 -22.29 -8.33
CA LEU A 21 29.58 -21.69 -9.66
C LEU A 21 30.31 -20.35 -9.81
N ALA A 22 30.50 -19.59 -8.74
CA ALA A 22 31.30 -18.37 -8.75
C ALA A 22 32.81 -18.70 -8.83
N ILE A 23 33.24 -19.77 -8.18
CA ILE A 23 34.61 -20.30 -8.30
C ILE A 23 34.83 -20.80 -9.73
N LEU A 24 33.89 -21.59 -10.25
CA LEU A 24 33.95 -22.10 -11.63
C LEU A 24 34.04 -20.95 -12.64
N ALA A 25 33.25 -19.89 -12.46
CA ALA A 25 33.32 -18.73 -13.35
C ALA A 25 34.72 -18.11 -13.40
N LYS A 26 35.34 -17.97 -12.22
CA LYS A 26 36.69 -17.43 -12.10
C LYS A 26 37.72 -18.33 -12.78
N ASP A 27 37.67 -19.63 -12.53
CA ASP A 27 38.60 -20.61 -13.11
C ASP A 27 38.47 -20.68 -14.64
N VAL A 28 37.25 -20.59 -15.18
CA VAL A 28 37.00 -20.51 -16.63
C VAL A 28 37.59 -19.23 -17.21
N GLY A 29 37.46 -18.09 -16.52
CA GLY A 29 38.07 -16.83 -16.94
C GLY A 29 39.61 -16.89 -16.96
N GLU A 30 40.22 -17.46 -15.93
CA GLU A 30 41.67 -17.67 -15.86
C GLU A 30 42.16 -18.60 -17.00
N LEU A 31 41.40 -19.67 -17.29
CA LEU A 31 41.69 -20.57 -18.41
C LEU A 31 41.60 -19.87 -19.77
N ALA A 32 40.58 -19.03 -19.98
CA ALA A 32 40.41 -18.28 -21.22
C ALA A 32 41.56 -17.30 -21.47
N VAL A 33 42.03 -16.61 -20.42
CA VAL A 33 43.20 -15.72 -20.52
C VAL A 33 44.46 -16.51 -20.85
N HIS A 34 44.67 -17.65 -20.19
CA HIS A 34 45.82 -18.51 -20.45
C HIS A 34 45.81 -19.06 -21.88
N GLU A 35 44.66 -19.54 -22.36
CA GLU A 35 44.45 -20.02 -23.73
C GLU A 35 44.82 -18.95 -24.76
N LYS A 36 44.28 -17.74 -24.59
CA LYS A 36 44.54 -16.57 -25.44
C LYS A 36 46.02 -16.20 -25.50
N GLN A 37 46.74 -16.27 -24.37
CA GLN A 37 48.13 -15.83 -24.29
C GLN A 37 49.12 -16.87 -24.78
N VAL A 38 48.85 -18.16 -24.54
CA VAL A 38 49.81 -19.24 -24.76
C VAL A 38 49.55 -19.97 -26.08
N PHE A 39 48.30 -20.37 -26.31
CA PHE A 39 47.97 -21.30 -27.40
C PHE A 39 47.44 -20.58 -28.63
N SER A 40 46.59 -19.56 -28.47
CA SER A 40 46.01 -18.84 -29.60
C SER A 40 47.06 -18.23 -30.56
N PRO A 41 48.20 -17.67 -30.13
CA PRO A 41 49.22 -17.16 -31.06
C PRO A 41 49.83 -18.26 -31.96
N ILE A 42 49.91 -19.49 -31.46
CA ILE A 42 50.41 -20.65 -32.21
C ILE A 42 49.33 -21.15 -33.18
N LEU A 43 48.09 -21.23 -32.70
CA LEU A 43 46.95 -21.73 -33.46
C LEU A 43 46.44 -20.73 -34.51
N LYS A 44 46.77 -19.44 -34.40
CA LYS A 44 46.45 -18.42 -35.40
C LYS A 44 47.02 -18.72 -36.79
N GLY A 45 48.12 -19.48 -36.87
CA GLY A 45 48.65 -19.96 -38.14
C GLY A 45 47.73 -20.95 -38.87
N TRP A 46 46.77 -21.55 -38.16
CA TRP A 46 45.85 -22.57 -38.66
C TRP A 46 44.39 -22.10 -38.69
N HIS A 47 44.00 -21.28 -37.71
CA HIS A 47 42.66 -20.72 -37.62
C HIS A 47 42.73 -19.23 -37.22
N PRO A 48 42.24 -18.30 -38.05
CA PRO A 48 42.42 -16.86 -37.82
C PRO A 48 41.76 -16.38 -36.51
N LEU A 49 40.71 -17.07 -36.05
CA LEU A 49 39.96 -16.75 -34.83
C LEU A 49 40.14 -17.79 -33.72
N ALA A 50 41.38 -18.28 -33.53
CA ALA A 50 41.67 -19.36 -32.59
C ALA A 50 41.27 -19.05 -31.13
N ALA A 51 41.46 -17.81 -30.66
CA ALA A 51 41.04 -17.45 -29.29
C ALA A 51 39.52 -17.34 -29.20
N GLY A 52 38.88 -16.78 -30.23
CA GLY A 52 37.42 -16.64 -30.32
C GLY A 52 36.71 -17.99 -30.24
N VAL A 53 37.18 -19.00 -30.98
CA VAL A 53 36.61 -20.37 -30.94
C VAL A 53 36.77 -21.00 -29.55
N ALA A 54 37.93 -20.81 -28.92
CA ALA A 54 38.18 -21.37 -27.59
C ALA A 54 37.28 -20.73 -26.53
N VAL A 55 37.13 -19.40 -26.50
CA VAL A 55 36.25 -18.73 -25.54
C VAL A 55 34.78 -18.97 -25.80
N ALA A 56 34.35 -19.15 -27.05
CA ALA A 56 32.99 -19.58 -27.37
C ALA A 56 32.69 -20.98 -26.81
N THR A 57 33.66 -21.89 -26.88
CA THR A 57 33.55 -23.24 -26.29
C THR A 57 33.46 -23.17 -24.76
N LEU A 58 34.35 -22.40 -24.12
CA LEU A 58 34.33 -22.20 -22.67
C LEU A 58 33.02 -21.56 -22.19
N HIS A 59 32.53 -20.58 -22.94
CA HIS A 59 31.26 -19.93 -22.70
C HIS A 59 30.10 -20.93 -22.76
N ALA A 60 30.03 -21.76 -23.80
CA ALA A 60 28.98 -22.78 -23.94
C ALA A 60 28.99 -23.80 -22.79
N CYS A 61 30.18 -24.21 -22.32
CA CYS A 61 30.31 -25.11 -21.17
C CYS A 61 29.78 -24.50 -19.88
N TYR A 62 30.15 -23.25 -19.58
CA TYR A 62 29.65 -22.56 -18.38
C TYR A 62 28.15 -22.21 -18.49
N ALA A 63 27.67 -21.87 -19.69
CA ALA A 63 26.28 -21.53 -19.98
C ALA A 63 25.29 -22.61 -19.49
N ASN A 64 25.64 -23.88 -19.65
CA ASN A 64 24.78 -25.00 -19.26
C ASN A 64 24.52 -25.01 -17.74
N GLU A 65 25.58 -24.79 -16.96
CA GLU A 65 25.53 -24.81 -15.50
C GLU A 65 24.81 -23.56 -14.96
N ILE A 66 25.14 -22.37 -15.47
CA ILE A 66 24.54 -21.12 -14.98
C ILE A 66 23.07 -21.00 -15.37
N LYS A 67 22.65 -21.50 -16.53
CA LYS A 67 21.23 -21.51 -16.93
C LYS A 67 20.41 -22.44 -16.04
N GLN A 68 20.95 -23.61 -15.70
CA GLN A 68 20.31 -24.52 -14.75
C GLN A 68 20.18 -23.86 -13.37
N PHE A 69 21.23 -23.18 -12.91
CA PHE A 69 21.19 -22.41 -11.66
C PHE A 69 20.12 -21.33 -11.68
N ILE A 70 20.10 -20.45 -12.69
CA ILE A 70 19.10 -19.38 -12.85
C ILE A 70 17.68 -19.93 -12.82
N SER A 71 17.43 -21.07 -13.48
CA SER A 71 16.10 -21.71 -13.48
C SER A 71 15.64 -22.24 -12.12
N GLY A 72 16.57 -22.45 -11.17
CA GLY A 72 16.30 -23.01 -9.85
C GLY A 72 16.34 -22.00 -8.69
N ILE A 73 16.69 -20.73 -8.94
CA ILE A 73 16.71 -19.70 -7.90
C ILE A 73 15.30 -19.17 -7.67
N MET A 74 14.85 -19.19 -6.42
CA MET A 74 13.56 -18.61 -6.00
C MET A 74 13.71 -17.28 -5.24
N GLU A 75 14.89 -17.00 -4.68
CA GLU A 75 15.11 -15.83 -3.81
C GLU A 75 16.52 -15.23 -4.01
N LEU A 76 16.64 -13.93 -3.77
CA LEU A 76 17.89 -13.19 -3.92
C LEU A 76 18.80 -13.34 -2.68
N THR A 77 19.48 -14.49 -2.56
CA THR A 77 20.45 -14.71 -1.47
C THR A 77 21.82 -14.07 -1.77
N PRO A 78 22.65 -13.77 -0.76
CA PRO A 78 24.02 -13.26 -0.98
C PRO A 78 24.86 -14.17 -1.91
N ASP A 79 24.68 -15.48 -1.76
CA ASP A 79 25.34 -16.50 -2.57
C ASP A 79 24.85 -16.45 -4.03
N ALA A 80 23.54 -16.34 -4.26
CA ALA A 80 22.98 -16.18 -5.59
C ALA A 80 23.47 -14.89 -6.28
N VAL A 81 23.50 -13.77 -5.56
CA VAL A 81 24.04 -12.51 -6.08
C VAL A 81 25.51 -12.65 -6.46
N GLN A 82 26.29 -13.36 -5.65
CA GLN A 82 27.70 -13.58 -5.93
C GLN A 82 27.92 -14.45 -7.18
N VAL A 83 27.14 -15.51 -7.36
CA VAL A 83 27.17 -16.34 -8.59
C VAL A 83 26.80 -15.51 -9.82
N LEU A 84 25.68 -14.79 -9.76
CA LEU A 84 25.17 -14.03 -10.92
C LEU A 84 26.14 -12.90 -11.31
N ARG A 85 26.76 -12.22 -10.34
CA ARG A 85 27.80 -11.21 -10.63
C ARG A 85 29.07 -11.83 -11.23
N ALA A 86 29.48 -13.01 -10.77
CA ALA A 86 30.64 -13.70 -11.33
C ALA A 86 30.37 -14.17 -12.77
N ALA A 87 29.16 -14.65 -13.05
CA ALA A 87 28.72 -15.04 -14.38
C ALA A 87 28.66 -13.85 -15.36
N ASP A 88 28.07 -12.72 -14.94
CA ASP A 88 28.01 -11.49 -15.74
C ASP A 88 29.41 -10.97 -16.09
N LYS A 89 30.32 -10.99 -15.10
CA LYS A 89 31.72 -10.62 -15.35
C LYS A 89 32.40 -11.56 -16.33
N LEU A 90 32.25 -12.88 -16.15
CA LEU A 90 32.86 -13.88 -17.03
C LEU A 90 32.37 -13.70 -18.47
N GLU A 91 31.06 -13.51 -18.68
CA GLU A 91 30.49 -13.28 -20.00
C GLU A 91 31.17 -12.11 -20.71
N LYS A 92 31.28 -10.97 -20.03
CA LYS A 92 31.93 -9.76 -20.54
C LYS A 92 33.41 -10.01 -20.89
N ASP A 93 34.13 -10.73 -20.02
CA ASP A 93 35.54 -11.07 -20.24
C ASP A 93 35.72 -11.99 -21.46
N LEU A 94 34.88 -13.01 -21.63
CA LEU A 94 34.95 -13.94 -22.77
C LEU A 94 34.55 -13.26 -24.09
N VAL A 95 33.47 -12.46 -24.07
CA VAL A 95 33.03 -11.68 -25.24
C VAL A 95 34.12 -10.71 -25.69
N GLN A 96 34.77 -10.03 -24.74
CA GLN A 96 35.88 -9.13 -25.04
C GLN A 96 37.04 -9.86 -25.75
N ILE A 97 37.39 -11.07 -25.30
CA ILE A 97 38.42 -11.87 -25.96
C ILE A 97 38.01 -12.24 -27.40
N ALA A 98 36.75 -12.64 -27.61
CA ALA A 98 36.24 -12.98 -28.94
C ALA A 98 36.23 -11.77 -29.90
N VAL A 99 35.85 -10.59 -29.40
CA VAL A 99 35.87 -9.33 -30.18
C VAL A 99 37.30 -8.94 -30.53
N GLU A 100 38.24 -9.01 -29.59
CA GLU A 100 39.64 -8.68 -29.85
C GLU A 100 40.29 -9.64 -30.85
N ASP A 101 39.90 -10.91 -30.85
CA ASP A 101 40.43 -11.89 -31.79
C ASP A 101 39.93 -11.70 -33.22
N SER A 102 38.83 -10.98 -33.39
CA SER A 102 38.12 -10.80 -34.65
C SER A 102 38.26 -9.42 -35.29
N VAL A 103 39.17 -8.58 -34.78
CA VAL A 103 39.45 -7.22 -35.28
C VAL A 103 39.79 -7.24 -36.78
N ASP A 104 40.51 -8.26 -37.24
CA ASP A 104 40.94 -8.40 -38.64
C ASP A 104 40.03 -9.33 -39.47
N SER A 105 38.86 -9.72 -38.94
CA SER A 105 37.90 -10.60 -39.62
C SER A 105 36.95 -9.82 -40.52
N ASP A 106 36.63 -10.36 -41.70
CA ASP A 106 35.67 -9.78 -42.66
C ASP A 106 34.26 -9.61 -42.06
N ASP A 107 33.88 -10.48 -41.12
CA ASP A 107 32.59 -10.43 -40.45
C ASP A 107 32.60 -9.65 -39.11
N GLY A 108 33.78 -9.16 -38.69
CA GLY A 108 33.98 -8.47 -37.41
C GLY A 108 33.58 -9.31 -36.19
N GLY A 109 33.72 -10.64 -36.26
CA GLY A 109 33.42 -11.56 -35.15
C GLY A 109 31.96 -11.93 -34.98
N LYS A 110 31.09 -11.48 -35.89
CA LYS A 110 29.63 -11.73 -35.82
C LYS A 110 29.28 -13.21 -35.74
N ALA A 111 30.00 -14.09 -36.44
CA ALA A 111 29.75 -15.53 -36.38
C ALA A 111 30.01 -16.09 -34.97
N ILE A 112 31.13 -15.73 -34.35
CA ILE A 112 31.51 -16.21 -33.01
C ILE A 112 30.58 -15.65 -31.93
N ILE A 113 30.24 -14.36 -32.00
CA ILE A 113 29.32 -13.75 -31.03
C ILE A 113 27.93 -14.40 -31.07
N ARG A 114 27.49 -14.90 -32.23
CA ARG A 114 26.22 -15.66 -32.33
C ARG A 114 26.26 -17.00 -31.62
N GLU A 115 27.44 -17.59 -31.43
CA GLU A 115 27.63 -18.82 -30.66
C GLU A 115 27.70 -18.57 -29.14
N MET A 116 27.74 -17.30 -28.72
CA MET A 116 27.81 -16.86 -27.32
C MET A 116 26.54 -16.09 -26.91
N PRO A 117 25.36 -16.75 -26.85
CA PRO A 117 24.14 -16.10 -26.38
C PRO A 117 24.26 -15.73 -24.90
N PRO A 118 23.72 -14.59 -24.47
CA PRO A 118 23.88 -14.14 -23.09
C PRO A 118 23.36 -15.17 -22.08
N TYR A 119 24.03 -15.24 -20.93
CA TYR A 119 23.65 -16.01 -19.75
C TYR A 119 22.41 -15.45 -19.06
N GLU A 120 22.04 -14.19 -19.34
CA GLU A 120 20.91 -13.47 -18.72
C GLU A 120 21.08 -13.21 -17.21
N ALA A 121 22.31 -13.25 -16.68
CA ALA A 121 22.58 -13.09 -15.25
C ALA A 121 22.12 -11.72 -14.70
N GLU A 122 22.36 -10.63 -15.43
CA GLU A 122 21.90 -9.29 -15.03
C GLU A 122 20.37 -9.18 -15.08
N SER A 123 19.73 -9.77 -16.09
CA SER A 123 18.27 -9.84 -16.17
C SER A 123 17.67 -10.68 -15.05
N ALA A 124 18.32 -11.79 -14.66
CA ALA A 124 17.90 -12.62 -13.53
C ALA A 124 17.98 -11.85 -12.20
N ILE A 125 19.05 -11.07 -11.98
CA ILE A 125 19.14 -10.15 -10.83
C ILE A 125 17.99 -9.12 -10.88
N GLY A 126 17.75 -8.52 -12.05
CA GLY A 126 16.67 -7.55 -12.24
C GLY A 126 15.28 -8.13 -11.95
N ASN A 127 15.01 -9.35 -12.40
CA ASN A 127 13.76 -10.07 -12.16
C ASN A 127 13.59 -10.44 -10.68
N LEU A 128 14.62 -11.00 -10.03
CA LEU A 128 14.58 -11.35 -8.61
C LEU A 128 14.45 -10.11 -7.71
N VAL A 129 15.10 -9.00 -8.07
CA VAL A 129 14.90 -7.70 -7.39
C VAL A 129 13.48 -7.18 -7.61
N LYS A 130 12.94 -7.34 -8.82
CA LYS A 130 11.56 -6.96 -9.13
C LYS A 130 10.57 -7.82 -8.37
N GLU A 131 10.79 -9.13 -8.25
CA GLU A 131 9.98 -10.06 -7.45
C GLU A 131 10.07 -9.76 -5.95
N ALA A 132 11.27 -9.55 -5.41
CA ALA A 132 11.46 -9.10 -4.04
C ALA A 132 10.79 -7.73 -3.75
N ASN A 133 10.75 -6.85 -4.76
CA ASN A 133 10.02 -5.58 -4.69
C ASN A 133 8.51 -5.74 -4.98
N GLN A 134 8.07 -6.83 -5.63
CA GLN A 134 6.67 -7.13 -5.93
C GLN A 134 5.90 -7.58 -4.70
N GLU A 135 6.57 -8.17 -3.69
CA GLU A 135 5.87 -8.55 -2.46
C GLU A 135 5.58 -7.33 -1.55
N GLY A 136 6.17 -6.18 -1.87
CA GLY A 136 5.75 -4.87 -1.38
C GLY A 136 5.84 -4.70 0.14
N TYR A 137 6.56 -5.55 0.87
CA TYR A 137 6.76 -5.46 2.31
C TYR A 137 8.19 -5.02 2.68
N ALA A 138 8.41 -4.63 3.94
CA ALA A 138 9.68 -4.10 4.39
C ALA A 138 10.75 -5.21 4.57
N PRO A 139 12.02 -4.98 4.18
CA PRO A 139 13.11 -5.94 4.41
C PRO A 139 13.32 -6.33 5.88
N SER A 140 12.92 -5.45 6.82
CA SER A 140 12.97 -5.74 8.24
C SER A 140 12.04 -6.89 8.67
N ALA A 141 10.97 -7.18 7.91
CA ALA A 141 10.14 -8.36 8.16
C ALA A 141 10.85 -9.66 7.76
N VAL A 142 11.56 -9.66 6.63
CA VAL A 142 12.36 -10.81 6.19
C VAL A 142 13.39 -11.15 7.26
N GLU A 143 14.09 -10.13 7.77
CA GLU A 143 15.13 -10.32 8.78
C GLU A 143 14.58 -10.83 10.11
N ILE A 144 13.47 -10.29 10.61
CA ILE A 144 12.89 -10.77 11.88
C ILE A 144 12.38 -12.21 11.75
N LEU A 145 11.79 -12.56 10.60
CA LEU A 145 11.34 -13.93 10.33
C LEU A 145 12.53 -14.90 10.19
N ARG A 146 13.60 -14.48 9.52
CA ARG A 146 14.86 -15.25 9.45
C ARG A 146 15.40 -15.56 10.84
N ILE A 147 15.47 -14.57 11.73
CA ILE A 147 15.91 -14.75 13.12
C ILE A 147 15.01 -15.75 13.85
N VAL A 148 13.69 -15.69 13.64
CA VAL A 148 12.74 -16.65 14.23
C VAL A 148 13.02 -18.07 13.73
N TYR A 149 13.21 -18.27 12.43
CA TYR A 149 13.54 -19.57 11.86
C TYR A 149 14.87 -20.12 12.37
N GLU A 150 15.94 -19.32 12.37
CA GLU A 150 17.25 -19.72 12.85
C GLU A 150 17.24 -20.07 14.34
N THR A 151 16.45 -19.33 15.14
CA THR A 151 16.27 -19.63 16.57
C THR A 151 15.58 -20.97 16.77
N LEU A 152 14.55 -21.28 15.98
CA LEU A 152 13.86 -22.57 16.04
C LEU A 152 14.77 -23.72 15.61
N ASP A 153 15.51 -23.56 14.52
CA ASP A 153 16.47 -24.56 14.05
C ASP A 153 17.55 -24.83 15.10
N ALA A 154 18.16 -23.78 15.64
CA ALA A 154 19.18 -23.88 16.67
C ALA A 154 18.62 -24.56 17.93
N PHE A 155 17.39 -24.24 18.34
CA PHE A 155 16.74 -24.88 19.48
C PHE A 155 16.61 -26.40 19.30
N PHE A 156 16.14 -26.87 18.14
CA PHE A 156 15.99 -28.31 17.88
C PHE A 156 17.31 -29.05 17.60
N GLN A 157 18.40 -28.33 17.34
CA GLN A 157 19.74 -28.92 17.23
C GLN A 157 20.42 -29.14 18.59
N LEU A 158 19.85 -28.63 19.68
CA LEU A 158 20.42 -28.83 21.02
C LEU A 158 20.33 -30.33 21.40
N PRO A 159 21.38 -30.92 22.00
CA PRO A 159 21.35 -32.32 22.43
C PRO A 159 20.63 -32.46 23.79
N ILE A 160 19.35 -32.09 23.85
CA ILE A 160 18.53 -32.15 25.07
C ILE A 160 17.28 -33.03 24.89
N PRO A 161 16.85 -33.78 25.93
CA PRO A 161 15.65 -34.63 25.83
C PRO A 161 14.33 -33.87 26.10
N THR A 162 14.38 -32.59 26.47
CA THR A 162 13.23 -31.82 26.99
C THR A 162 12.69 -30.76 26.01
N HIS A 163 12.94 -30.89 24.70
CA HIS A 163 12.44 -29.93 23.70
C HIS A 163 10.93 -29.69 23.79
N PRO A 164 10.05 -30.72 23.86
CA PRO A 164 8.61 -30.50 23.93
C PRO A 164 8.18 -29.69 25.15
N THR A 165 8.88 -29.84 26.27
CA THR A 165 8.60 -29.13 27.53
C THR A 165 9.00 -27.66 27.47
N LEU A 166 10.10 -27.32 26.80
CA LEU A 166 10.62 -25.95 26.72
C LEU A 166 10.05 -25.15 25.53
N LEU A 167 9.56 -25.84 24.51
CA LEU A 167 9.04 -25.22 23.29
C LEU A 167 7.92 -24.19 23.54
N PRO A 168 6.93 -24.42 24.43
CA PRO A 168 5.88 -23.43 24.69
C PRO A 168 6.42 -22.07 25.16
N ASP A 169 7.44 -22.07 26.03
CA ASP A 169 8.05 -20.85 26.56
C ASP A 169 8.83 -20.10 25.48
N LEU A 170 9.59 -20.83 24.65
CA LEU A 170 10.27 -20.26 23.48
C LEU A 170 9.27 -19.65 22.51
N MET A 171 8.21 -20.38 22.18
CA MET A 171 7.15 -19.92 21.28
C MET A 171 6.46 -18.66 21.80
N LEU A 172 6.15 -18.59 23.09
CA LEU A 172 5.58 -17.40 23.71
C LEU A 172 6.53 -16.20 23.63
N GLY A 173 7.84 -16.43 23.79
CA GLY A 173 8.86 -15.39 23.61
C GLY A 173 8.89 -14.86 22.18
N LEU A 174 8.93 -15.75 21.19
CA LEU A 174 8.91 -15.40 19.76
C LEU A 174 7.62 -14.66 19.37
N ASP A 175 6.47 -15.12 19.87
CA ASP A 175 5.17 -14.49 19.64
C ASP A 175 5.13 -13.06 20.20
N LYS A 176 5.64 -12.84 21.42
CA LYS A 176 5.74 -11.49 21.99
C LYS A 176 6.68 -10.58 21.19
N CYS A 177 7.80 -11.10 20.67
CA CYS A 177 8.73 -10.34 19.85
C CYS A 177 8.09 -9.90 18.52
N LEU A 178 7.40 -10.81 17.84
CA LEU A 178 6.70 -10.51 16.58
C LEU A 178 5.48 -9.60 16.80
N GLN A 179 4.73 -9.80 17.89
CA GLN A 179 3.67 -8.89 18.30
C GLN A 179 4.21 -7.47 18.52
N TYR A 180 5.35 -7.34 19.21
CA TYR A 180 5.98 -6.05 19.43
C TYR A 180 6.40 -5.38 18.12
N TYR A 181 6.97 -6.16 17.18
CA TYR A 181 7.27 -5.67 15.83
C TYR A 181 6.00 -5.14 15.15
N ALA A 182 4.90 -5.90 15.17
CA ALA A 182 3.63 -5.50 14.55
C ALA A 182 3.07 -4.19 15.15
N ILE A 183 3.13 -4.04 16.48
CA ILE A 183 2.72 -2.82 17.19
C ILE A 183 3.60 -1.63 16.76
N LYS A 184 4.91 -1.83 16.60
CA LYS A 184 5.82 -0.77 16.15
C LYS A 184 5.63 -0.40 14.69
N ALA A 185 5.40 -1.36 13.80
CA ALA A 185 5.10 -1.10 12.40
C ALA A 185 3.83 -0.23 12.22
N LYS A 186 2.84 -0.41 13.11
CA LYS A 186 1.61 0.40 13.16
C LYS A 186 1.83 1.84 13.65
N SER A 187 2.82 2.06 14.50
CA SER A 187 2.99 3.33 15.22
C SER A 187 3.22 4.54 14.30
N GLY A 188 2.76 5.72 14.73
CA GLY A 188 2.96 7.00 14.04
C GLY A 188 1.92 7.34 12.96
N CYS A 189 0.95 6.48 12.67
CA CYS A 189 -0.04 6.71 11.61
C CYS A 189 -1.29 7.50 12.06
N GLY A 190 -1.46 7.70 13.37
CA GLY A 190 -2.63 8.37 13.96
C GLY A 190 -3.94 7.59 13.80
N PRO A 191 -4.97 7.87 14.62
CA PRO A 191 -6.32 7.35 14.37
C PRO A 191 -6.96 8.11 13.19
N ARG A 192 -7.91 7.51 12.48
CA ARG A 192 -8.60 8.18 11.34
C ARG A 192 -9.15 9.58 11.66
N ASN A 193 -9.59 9.79 12.90
CA ASN A 193 -10.16 11.06 13.37
C ASN A 193 -9.15 12.20 13.40
N SER A 194 -7.84 11.93 13.32
CA SER A 194 -6.82 12.99 13.26
C SER A 194 -6.78 13.70 11.92
N TYR A 195 -7.32 13.09 10.86
CA TYR A 195 -7.33 13.67 9.51
C TYR A 195 -8.60 14.46 9.20
N ILE A 196 -9.73 14.13 9.86
CA ILE A 196 -11.02 14.77 9.60
C ILE A 196 -10.99 16.23 10.07
N PRO A 197 -11.36 17.21 9.24
CA PRO A 197 -11.37 18.61 9.64
C PRO A 197 -12.42 18.87 10.72
N THR A 198 -12.14 19.86 11.58
CA THR A 198 -13.11 20.27 12.60
C THR A 198 -14.34 20.87 11.94
N MET A 199 -15.53 20.46 12.38
CA MET A 199 -16.78 20.96 11.83
C MET A 199 -16.90 22.48 12.03
N PRO A 200 -17.20 23.25 10.97
CA PRO A 200 -17.39 24.68 11.06
C PRO A 200 -18.64 25.01 11.89
N ALA A 201 -18.65 26.20 12.48
CA ALA A 201 -19.80 26.69 13.22
C ALA A 201 -21.02 26.82 12.29
N LEU A 202 -22.21 26.61 12.87
CA LEU A 202 -23.46 26.66 12.12
C LEU A 202 -23.75 28.09 11.64
N THR A 203 -23.96 28.22 10.34
CA THR A 203 -24.34 29.46 9.68
C THR A 203 -25.62 29.23 8.87
N ARG A 204 -26.25 30.30 8.42
CA ARG A 204 -27.38 30.25 7.47
C ARG A 204 -26.99 30.93 6.15
N CYS A 205 -27.54 30.46 5.04
CA CYS A 205 -27.25 31.04 3.72
C CYS A 205 -27.62 32.53 3.62
N GLU A 206 -26.78 33.29 2.92
CA GLU A 206 -27.05 34.66 2.49
C GLU A 206 -27.83 34.64 1.17
N THR A 207 -29.15 34.72 1.25
CA THR A 207 -30.01 34.86 0.09
C THR A 207 -29.85 36.25 -0.53
N GLY A 208 -29.22 36.32 -1.71
CA GLY A 208 -29.17 37.52 -2.53
C GLY A 208 -30.48 37.69 -3.31
N SER A 209 -31.05 38.90 -3.29
CA SER A 209 -32.14 39.26 -4.20
C SER A 209 -31.59 39.27 -5.63
N LYS A 210 -32.16 38.46 -6.54
CA LYS A 210 -31.73 38.32 -7.95
C LYS A 210 -31.95 39.57 -8.82
N PHE A 211 -32.06 40.77 -8.23
CA PHE A 211 -32.15 42.05 -8.93
C PHE A 211 -30.82 42.81 -8.87
N GLN A 212 -29.82 42.33 -9.59
CA GLN A 212 -28.68 43.14 -10.03
C GLN A 212 -28.33 42.79 -11.48
N GLY A 213 -29.27 43.08 -12.38
CA GLY A 213 -28.92 43.42 -13.76
C GLY A 213 -28.12 44.72 -13.75
N VAL A 214 -27.00 44.74 -14.47
CA VAL A 214 -26.20 45.94 -14.77
C VAL A 214 -25.39 46.52 -13.59
N TRP A 215 -24.55 45.70 -12.95
CA TRP A 215 -23.18 46.12 -12.65
C TRP A 215 -22.34 44.87 -12.43
N LYS A 216 -21.50 44.50 -13.40
CA LYS A 216 -20.36 43.61 -13.13
C LYS A 216 -19.41 44.37 -12.22
N LYS A 217 -19.71 44.42 -10.92
CA LYS A 217 -18.69 44.70 -9.92
C LYS A 217 -17.87 43.42 -9.89
N LYS A 218 -16.75 43.47 -10.62
CA LYS A 218 -15.64 42.53 -10.45
C LYS A 218 -15.28 42.61 -8.98
N GLU A 219 -15.92 41.79 -8.15
CA GLU A 219 -15.42 41.53 -6.81
C GLU A 219 -14.01 41.02 -7.07
N LYS A 220 -13.04 41.89 -6.78
CA LYS A 220 -11.65 41.49 -6.65
C LYS A 220 -11.72 40.21 -5.82
N LEU A 221 -11.20 39.11 -6.35
CA LEU A 221 -10.62 38.07 -5.51
C LEU A 221 -9.78 38.84 -4.51
N GLN A 222 -10.33 39.08 -3.32
CA GLN A 222 -9.52 39.48 -2.20
C GLN A 222 -8.55 38.34 -2.10
N ASN A 223 -7.29 38.65 -2.39
CA ASN A 223 -6.15 37.79 -2.19
C ASN A 223 -6.51 36.84 -1.07
N SER A 224 -6.63 35.56 -1.39
CA SER A 224 -6.36 34.49 -0.46
C SER A 224 -4.92 34.72 -0.01
N GLN A 225 -4.70 35.73 0.83
CA GLN A 225 -3.66 35.69 1.83
C GLN A 225 -3.86 34.33 2.44
N LYS A 226 -2.92 33.43 2.14
CA LYS A 226 -2.61 32.20 2.86
C LYS A 226 -3.29 32.27 4.22
N ARG A 227 -4.56 31.89 4.29
CA ARG A 227 -5.24 31.74 5.55
C ARG A 227 -4.74 30.37 5.90
N ASN A 228 -3.58 30.38 6.57
CA ASN A 228 -2.86 29.22 7.03
C ASN A 228 -3.91 28.16 7.35
N SER A 229 -3.83 27.03 6.65
CA SER A 229 -4.58 25.85 7.01
C SER A 229 -4.45 25.74 8.52
N GLN A 230 -5.55 25.96 9.25
CA GLN A 230 -5.56 25.72 10.70
C GLN A 230 -5.63 24.21 10.97
N VAL A 231 -4.91 23.43 10.16
CA VAL A 231 -4.32 22.17 10.61
C VAL A 231 -3.14 22.63 11.44
N ARG A 232 -3.33 22.61 12.75
CA ARG A 232 -2.29 22.77 13.77
C ARG A 232 -1.08 21.89 13.38
N THR A 233 -0.11 22.46 12.67
CA THR A 233 1.20 21.84 12.40
C THR A 233 2.01 21.96 13.68
N MET A 234 1.61 21.20 14.70
CA MET A 234 2.45 20.91 15.87
C MET A 234 3.05 19.53 15.62
N ASN A 235 4.09 19.55 14.78
CA ASN A 235 5.21 18.62 14.65
C ASN A 235 5.64 18.59 13.18
N GLY A 236 6.96 18.62 12.96
CA GLY A 236 7.57 18.60 11.64
C GLY A 236 7.07 17.45 10.78
N ASP A 237 7.27 17.61 9.47
CA ASP A 237 6.85 16.83 8.31
C ASP A 237 7.22 15.33 8.34
N ASN A 238 6.80 14.63 9.40
CA ASN A 238 7.04 13.21 9.67
C ASN A 238 5.84 12.35 9.25
N SER A 239 4.92 12.87 8.42
CA SER A 239 3.78 12.08 7.95
C SER A 239 4.26 11.07 6.90
N PHE A 240 4.03 9.78 7.15
CA PHE A 240 4.36 8.74 6.17
C PHE A 240 3.50 8.92 4.92
N GLY A 241 4.11 8.88 3.73
CA GLY A 241 3.37 8.89 2.48
C GLY A 241 2.55 7.61 2.29
N VAL A 242 1.56 7.66 1.39
CA VAL A 242 0.68 6.54 1.08
C VAL A 242 1.47 5.27 0.71
N PRO A 243 2.50 5.31 -0.16
CA PRO A 243 3.27 4.11 -0.49
C PRO A 243 3.95 3.48 0.73
N GLN A 244 4.50 4.29 1.64
CA GLN A 244 5.15 3.78 2.85
C GLN A 244 4.14 3.10 3.80
N LEU A 245 2.92 3.63 3.88
CA LEU A 245 1.85 3.00 4.65
C LEU A 245 1.37 1.70 4.00
N CYS A 246 1.27 1.64 2.67
CA CYS A 246 0.99 0.41 1.92
C CYS A 246 2.05 -0.67 2.21
N VAL A 247 3.34 -0.30 2.22
CA VAL A 247 4.43 -1.24 2.56
C VAL A 247 4.26 -1.80 3.97
N ARG A 248 3.89 -0.97 4.95
CA ARG A 248 3.62 -1.44 6.32
C ARG A 248 2.44 -2.40 6.39
N ILE A 249 1.39 -2.15 5.60
CA ILE A 249 0.24 -3.05 5.50
C ILE A 249 0.68 -4.42 4.95
N ASN A 250 1.43 -4.43 3.85
CA ASN A 250 1.96 -5.67 3.28
C ASN A 250 2.90 -6.39 4.27
N THR A 251 3.71 -5.64 5.01
CA THR A 251 4.61 -6.19 6.05
C THR A 251 3.85 -6.95 7.12
N LEU A 252 2.75 -6.39 7.63
CA LEU A 252 1.91 -7.08 8.61
C LEU A 252 1.15 -8.26 8.01
N HIS A 253 0.76 -8.15 6.74
CA HIS A 253 0.13 -9.25 6.03
C HIS A 253 1.09 -10.44 5.85
N HIS A 254 2.33 -10.16 5.44
CA HIS A 254 3.38 -11.14 5.23
C HIS A 254 3.76 -11.85 6.54
N ILE A 255 4.03 -11.09 7.62
CA ILE A 255 4.29 -11.70 8.94
C ILE A 255 3.14 -12.63 9.34
N ARG A 256 1.88 -12.23 9.10
CA ARG A 256 0.74 -13.08 9.38
C ARG A 256 0.71 -14.34 8.52
N SER A 257 1.02 -14.27 7.22
CA SER A 257 1.04 -15.47 6.37
C SER A 257 2.13 -16.46 6.77
N GLU A 258 3.26 -15.97 7.28
CA GLU A 258 4.35 -16.82 7.76
C GLU A 258 4.04 -17.55 9.07
N MET A 259 3.00 -17.14 9.82
CA MET A 259 2.63 -17.82 11.06
C MET A 259 2.23 -19.29 10.81
N ASP A 260 1.45 -19.53 9.74
CA ASP A 260 1.06 -20.88 9.34
C ASP A 260 2.28 -21.73 8.88
N VAL A 261 3.27 -21.08 8.28
CA VAL A 261 4.51 -21.73 7.81
C VAL A 261 5.39 -22.12 9.00
N ILE A 262 5.59 -21.20 9.95
CA ILE A 262 6.32 -21.43 11.19
C ILE A 262 5.67 -22.58 11.97
N GLU A 263 4.34 -22.60 12.09
CA GLU A 263 3.62 -23.66 12.77
C GLU A 263 3.90 -25.04 12.14
N LYS A 264 3.76 -25.14 10.81
CA LYS A 264 4.06 -26.38 10.07
C LYS A 264 5.50 -26.83 10.27
N ARG A 265 6.46 -25.89 10.25
CA ARG A 265 7.88 -26.19 10.47
C ARG A 265 8.13 -26.74 11.87
N ILE A 266 7.52 -26.14 12.90
CA ILE A 266 7.61 -26.62 14.28
C ILE A 266 7.04 -28.04 14.40
N ILE A 267 5.91 -28.33 13.75
CA ILE A 267 5.33 -29.68 13.73
C ILE A 267 6.31 -30.69 13.12
N THR A 268 6.97 -30.33 12.01
CA THR A 268 7.99 -31.17 11.36
C THR A 268 9.17 -31.44 12.28
N HIS A 269 9.70 -30.42 12.96
CA HIS A 269 10.80 -30.62 13.92
C HIS A 269 10.39 -31.52 15.09
N LEU A 270 9.18 -31.33 15.64
CA LEU A 270 8.66 -32.18 16.73
C LEU A 270 8.52 -33.64 16.29
N ARG A 271 8.05 -33.92 15.07
CA ARG A 271 7.93 -35.29 14.54
C ARG A 271 9.28 -35.99 14.40
N ASN A 272 10.35 -35.23 14.14
CA ASN A 272 11.70 -35.75 14.00
C ASN A 272 12.45 -35.84 15.34
N CYS A 273 11.83 -35.39 16.44
CA CYS A 273 12.45 -35.37 17.76
C CYS A 273 12.17 -36.69 18.49
N GLU A 274 13.22 -37.44 18.84
CA GLU A 274 13.10 -38.76 19.51
C GLU A 274 12.34 -38.71 20.85
N SER A 275 12.27 -37.53 21.47
CA SER A 275 11.64 -37.28 22.76
C SER A 275 10.16 -36.85 22.70
N ALA A 276 9.56 -36.75 21.51
CA ALA A 276 8.18 -36.27 21.35
C ALA A 276 7.14 -37.41 21.46
N HIS A 277 6.11 -37.23 22.30
CA HIS A 277 4.99 -38.16 22.44
C HIS A 277 3.75 -37.68 21.66
N VAL A 278 2.83 -38.60 21.33
CA VAL A 278 1.60 -38.31 20.55
C VAL A 278 0.72 -37.22 21.21
N ASP A 279 0.78 -37.09 22.53
CA ASP A 279 0.03 -36.09 23.30
C ASP A 279 0.65 -34.67 23.26
N ASP A 280 1.94 -34.55 22.92
CA ASP A 280 2.63 -33.25 22.76
C ASP A 280 2.11 -32.48 21.52
N PHE A 281 1.47 -33.20 20.60
CA PHE A 281 0.87 -32.65 19.39
C PHE A 281 -0.55 -32.09 19.60
N SER A 282 -1.25 -32.45 20.68
CA SER A 282 -2.69 -32.16 20.85
C SER A 282 -2.97 -31.03 21.86
N ASN A 283 -2.19 -30.91 22.94
CA ASN A 283 -2.45 -29.92 24.00
C ASN A 283 -1.63 -28.62 23.89
N GLY A 284 -0.42 -28.65 23.31
CA GLY A 284 0.44 -27.48 23.12
C GLY A 284 0.34 -26.81 21.74
N LEU A 285 -0.29 -27.48 20.77
CA LEU A 285 -0.35 -27.04 19.37
C LEU A 285 -1.52 -26.09 19.07
N ASN A 286 -2.65 -26.27 19.76
CA ASN A 286 -3.90 -25.54 19.47
C ASN A 286 -3.91 -24.05 19.88
N LYS A 287 -2.83 -23.52 20.47
CA LYS A 287 -2.71 -22.14 20.98
C LYS A 287 -1.37 -21.48 20.63
N LYS A 288 -0.89 -21.70 19.41
CA LYS A 288 0.43 -21.23 18.98
C LYS A 288 0.32 -19.89 18.27
N PHE A 289 1.19 -18.96 18.66
CA PHE A 289 1.22 -17.58 18.13
C PHE A 289 -0.15 -16.91 18.16
N GLU A 290 -0.81 -16.77 19.31
CA GLU A 290 -2.13 -16.12 19.38
C GLU A 290 -2.02 -14.59 19.30
N LEU A 291 -0.90 -14.02 19.76
CA LEU A 291 -0.74 -12.58 19.90
C LEU A 291 -0.41 -11.90 18.58
N THR A 292 0.50 -12.47 17.80
CA THR A 292 1.00 -11.90 16.54
C THR A 292 -0.05 -11.80 15.45
N PRO A 293 -0.84 -12.85 15.10
CA PRO A 293 -1.89 -12.76 14.09
C PRO A 293 -2.95 -11.72 14.45
N ALA A 294 -3.36 -11.65 15.71
CA ALA A 294 -4.33 -10.67 16.19
C ALA A 294 -3.78 -9.24 16.01
N ALA A 295 -2.54 -8.99 16.44
CA ALA A 295 -1.88 -7.69 16.28
C ALA A 295 -1.68 -7.31 14.80
N CYS A 296 -1.38 -8.28 13.92
CA CYS A 296 -1.27 -8.05 12.49
C CYS A 296 -2.63 -7.69 11.86
N VAL A 297 -3.70 -8.41 12.19
CA VAL A 297 -5.06 -8.11 11.67
C VAL A 297 -5.53 -6.73 12.11
N GLU A 298 -5.34 -6.40 13.39
CA GLU A 298 -5.64 -5.08 13.96
C GLU A 298 -4.77 -3.99 13.32
N GLY A 299 -3.47 -4.25 13.13
CA GLY A 299 -2.55 -3.31 12.52
C GLY A 299 -2.90 -3.02 11.07
N VAL A 300 -3.19 -4.05 10.27
CA VAL A 300 -3.71 -3.87 8.90
C VAL A 300 -5.00 -3.04 8.94
N GLN A 301 -5.90 -3.28 9.90
CA GLN A 301 -7.15 -2.51 10.00
C GLN A 301 -6.90 -1.02 10.17
N GLN A 302 -6.13 -0.68 11.19
CA GLN A 302 -5.93 0.70 11.57
C GLN A 302 -5.11 1.44 10.51
N LEU A 303 -4.15 0.76 9.87
CA LEU A 303 -3.41 1.32 8.75
C LEU A 303 -4.30 1.53 7.52
N SER A 304 -5.17 0.57 7.16
CA SER A 304 -6.12 0.74 6.05
C SER A 304 -7.04 1.95 6.27
N GLU A 305 -7.61 2.08 7.48
CA GLU A 305 -8.42 3.24 7.85
C GLU A 305 -7.60 4.54 7.84
N ALA A 306 -6.38 4.54 8.38
CA ALA A 306 -5.54 5.73 8.41
C ALA A 306 -5.15 6.19 6.99
N VAL A 307 -4.78 5.27 6.10
CA VAL A 307 -4.47 5.56 4.69
C VAL A 307 -5.66 6.18 3.99
N ALA A 308 -6.85 5.57 4.13
CA ALA A 308 -8.06 6.05 3.49
C ALA A 308 -8.41 7.51 3.88
N TYR A 309 -8.39 7.82 5.17
CA TYR A 309 -8.72 9.17 5.65
C TYR A 309 -7.59 10.17 5.41
N LYS A 310 -6.32 9.74 5.40
CA LYS A 310 -5.21 10.58 4.97
C LYS A 310 -5.34 10.97 3.51
N ILE A 311 -5.57 10.01 2.61
CA ILE A 311 -5.79 10.28 1.18
C ILE A 311 -6.90 11.31 1.06
N LEU A 312 -8.07 11.08 1.66
CA LEU A 312 -9.22 11.95 1.42
C LEU A 312 -9.09 13.34 2.03
N PHE A 313 -8.74 13.42 3.31
CA PHE A 313 -8.86 14.68 4.07
C PHE A 313 -7.56 15.48 4.16
N HIS A 314 -6.42 14.84 3.91
CA HIS A 314 -5.12 15.51 3.89
C HIS A 314 -4.61 15.67 2.45
N ASP A 315 -4.43 14.57 1.71
CA ASP A 315 -3.77 14.62 0.41
C ASP A 315 -4.69 15.19 -0.69
N LEU A 316 -6.00 14.89 -0.63
CA LEU A 316 -7.04 15.39 -1.54
C LEU A 316 -7.85 16.57 -0.96
N SER A 317 -7.35 17.20 0.11
CA SER A 317 -8.06 18.28 0.81
C SER A 317 -8.36 19.47 -0.12
N HIS A 318 -7.45 19.79 -1.05
CA HIS A 318 -7.60 20.91 -1.98
C HIS A 318 -8.75 20.70 -2.99
N VAL A 319 -9.01 19.46 -3.41
CA VAL A 319 -10.14 19.14 -4.32
C VAL A 319 -11.42 18.80 -3.57
N LEU A 320 -11.34 18.16 -2.39
CA LEU A 320 -12.50 17.85 -1.55
C LEU A 320 -12.98 19.09 -0.78
N TRP A 321 -12.16 19.61 0.13
CA TRP A 321 -12.55 20.61 1.12
C TRP A 321 -12.49 22.03 0.57
N ASP A 322 -11.50 22.34 -0.26
CA ASP A 322 -11.32 23.66 -0.89
C ASP A 322 -11.86 23.73 -2.33
N GLY A 323 -12.42 22.62 -2.85
CA GLY A 323 -12.92 22.53 -4.23
C GLY A 323 -14.42 22.26 -4.30
N LEU A 324 -14.83 21.06 -3.88
CA LEU A 324 -16.18 20.53 -4.13
C LEU A 324 -17.30 21.47 -3.65
N TYR A 325 -18.16 21.90 -4.57
CA TYR A 325 -19.31 22.78 -4.40
C TYR A 325 -19.05 24.18 -3.82
N ILE A 326 -17.79 24.65 -3.82
CA ILE A 326 -17.52 26.03 -3.43
C ILE A 326 -18.10 26.99 -4.47
N GLY A 327 -18.87 27.98 -4.02
CA GLY A 327 -19.57 28.92 -4.89
C GLY A 327 -20.85 28.32 -5.45
N GLU A 328 -20.82 27.85 -6.70
CA GLU A 328 -21.97 27.25 -7.37
C GLU A 328 -21.74 25.75 -7.65
N PRO A 329 -22.66 24.85 -7.25
CA PRO A 329 -22.51 23.41 -7.45
C PRO A 329 -22.30 22.98 -8.91
N SER A 330 -22.87 23.71 -9.86
CA SER A 330 -22.73 23.45 -11.30
C SER A 330 -21.31 23.67 -11.83
N SER A 331 -20.52 24.55 -11.19
CA SER A 331 -19.17 24.93 -11.61
C SER A 331 -18.06 24.20 -10.88
N SER A 332 -18.32 23.79 -9.63
CA SER A 332 -17.36 23.16 -8.73
C SER A 332 -17.79 21.71 -8.45
N ARG A 333 -17.79 20.89 -9.50
CA ARG A 333 -18.27 19.49 -9.50
C ARG A 333 -17.26 18.52 -8.89
N ILE A 334 -17.67 17.27 -8.74
CA ILE A 334 -16.86 16.18 -8.18
C ILE A 334 -15.71 15.70 -9.08
N ASP A 335 -15.71 16.00 -10.38
CA ASP A 335 -14.77 15.45 -11.36
C ASP A 335 -13.27 15.57 -10.95
N PRO A 336 -12.77 16.72 -10.44
CA PRO A 336 -11.37 16.83 -10.02
C PRO A 336 -11.02 15.87 -8.87
N LEU A 337 -11.95 15.68 -7.93
CA LEU A 337 -11.79 14.72 -6.84
C LEU A 337 -11.74 13.29 -7.39
N LEU A 338 -12.63 12.93 -8.31
CA LEU A 338 -12.65 11.58 -8.89
C LEU A 338 -11.35 11.26 -9.63
N GLN A 339 -10.82 12.20 -10.41
CA GLN A 339 -9.56 12.02 -11.15
C GLN A 339 -8.36 11.78 -10.23
N GLU A 340 -8.24 12.54 -9.14
CA GLU A 340 -7.14 12.34 -8.20
C GLU A 340 -7.34 11.10 -7.32
N LEU A 341 -8.59 10.76 -6.99
CA LEU A 341 -8.92 9.53 -6.27
C LEU A 341 -8.60 8.28 -7.11
N GLU A 342 -8.89 8.30 -8.41
CA GLU A 342 -8.55 7.22 -9.35
C GLU A 342 -7.04 6.96 -9.38
N ARG A 343 -6.21 8.01 -9.43
CA ARG A 343 -4.74 7.88 -9.36
C ARG A 343 -4.28 7.22 -8.06
N ASN A 344 -4.89 7.59 -6.93
CA ASN A 344 -4.57 6.98 -5.64
C ASN A 344 -5.01 5.50 -5.58
N LEU A 345 -6.17 5.17 -6.16
CA LEU A 345 -6.64 3.79 -6.27
C LEU A 345 -5.69 2.94 -7.12
N LEU A 346 -5.12 3.49 -8.20
CA LEU A 346 -4.11 2.82 -9.01
C LEU A 346 -2.84 2.52 -8.19
N ILE A 347 -2.31 3.53 -7.48
CA ILE A 347 -1.14 3.35 -6.60
C ILE A 347 -1.40 2.26 -5.56
N VAL A 348 -2.58 2.27 -4.91
CA VAL A 348 -2.95 1.24 -3.93
C VAL A 348 -3.05 -0.14 -4.58
N SER A 349 -3.63 -0.22 -5.79
CA SER A 349 -3.78 -1.48 -6.51
C SER A 349 -2.43 -2.12 -6.87
N GLU A 350 -1.47 -1.30 -7.30
CA GLU A 350 -0.12 -1.72 -7.69
C GLU A 350 0.77 -2.06 -6.49
N THR A 351 0.61 -1.34 -5.37
CA THR A 351 1.51 -1.48 -4.22
C THR A 351 1.03 -2.50 -3.18
N VAL A 352 -0.29 -2.74 -3.07
CA VAL A 352 -0.85 -3.57 -1.98
C VAL A 352 -1.14 -4.98 -2.46
N HIS A 353 -0.77 -5.94 -1.61
CA HIS A 353 -1.04 -7.36 -1.83
C HIS A 353 -2.53 -7.64 -2.06
N GLU A 354 -2.84 -8.50 -3.04
CA GLU A 354 -4.21 -8.79 -3.49
C GLU A 354 -5.20 -9.15 -2.36
N ARG A 355 -4.75 -9.97 -1.40
CA ARG A 355 -5.57 -10.41 -0.25
C ARG A 355 -5.96 -9.28 0.70
N VAL A 356 -5.31 -8.12 0.62
CA VAL A 356 -5.57 -6.94 1.46
C VAL A 356 -6.13 -5.78 0.64
N ARG A 357 -5.90 -5.76 -0.67
CA ARG A 357 -6.31 -4.69 -1.59
C ARG A 357 -7.79 -4.33 -1.46
N THR A 358 -8.70 -5.31 -1.51
CA THR A 358 -10.14 -5.09 -1.39
C THR A 358 -10.50 -4.34 -0.12
N ARG A 359 -9.83 -4.64 0.99
CA ARG A 359 -10.06 -3.97 2.27
C ARG A 359 -9.72 -2.48 2.21
N ILE A 360 -8.54 -2.14 1.70
CA ILE A 360 -8.11 -0.73 1.62
C ILE A 360 -9.01 0.05 0.68
N ILE A 361 -9.33 -0.49 -0.50
CA ILE A 361 -10.24 0.15 -1.45
C ILE A 361 -11.62 0.37 -0.79
N THR A 362 -12.09 -0.58 0.01
CA THR A 362 -13.33 -0.45 0.78
C THR A 362 -13.26 0.66 1.82
N ASP A 363 -12.14 0.82 2.54
CA ASP A 363 -11.96 1.90 3.51
C ASP A 363 -11.82 3.27 2.82
N ILE A 364 -11.17 3.33 1.64
CA ILE A 364 -11.13 4.53 0.79
C ILE A 364 -12.54 4.92 0.33
N MET A 365 -13.36 3.94 -0.07
CA MET A 365 -14.76 4.17 -0.42
C MET A 365 -15.54 4.77 0.75
N LYS A 366 -15.40 4.20 1.96
CA LYS A 366 -16.05 4.75 3.17
C LYS A 366 -15.61 6.19 3.43
N ALA A 367 -14.30 6.45 3.42
CA ALA A 367 -13.76 7.79 3.61
C ALA A 367 -14.28 8.77 2.54
N SER A 368 -14.49 8.30 1.31
CA SER A 368 -15.06 9.10 0.21
C SER A 368 -16.52 9.46 0.47
N CYS A 369 -17.34 8.49 0.90
CA CYS A 369 -18.73 8.73 1.31
C CYS A 369 -18.82 9.72 2.49
N ASP A 370 -17.96 9.53 3.49
CA ASP A 370 -17.89 10.41 4.66
C ASP A 370 -17.45 11.82 4.25
N GLY A 371 -16.44 11.95 3.40
CA GLY A 371 -15.96 13.22 2.86
C GLY A 371 -17.03 13.95 2.06
N PHE A 372 -17.75 13.23 1.19
CA PHE A 372 -18.86 13.77 0.42
C PHE A 372 -19.98 14.31 1.33
N LEU A 373 -20.39 13.54 2.35
CA LEU A 373 -21.39 13.99 3.31
C LEU A 373 -20.90 15.14 4.19
N LEU A 374 -19.63 15.14 4.58
CA LEU A 374 -19.04 16.21 5.35
C LEU A 374 -19.04 17.52 4.56
N VAL A 375 -18.74 17.49 3.26
CA VAL A 375 -18.85 18.66 2.38
C VAL A 375 -20.29 19.19 2.32
N LEU A 376 -21.28 18.30 2.16
CA LEU A 376 -22.69 18.68 2.04
C LEU A 376 -23.30 19.22 3.35
N LEU A 377 -22.95 18.64 4.49
CA LEU A 377 -23.59 18.90 5.79
C LEU A 377 -22.73 19.75 6.73
N ALA A 378 -21.46 19.91 6.42
CA ALA A 378 -20.48 20.57 7.29
C ALA A 378 -19.35 21.26 6.51
N GLY A 379 -19.51 21.60 5.23
CA GLY A 379 -18.45 22.21 4.42
C GLY A 379 -18.24 23.73 4.61
N GLY A 380 -19.00 24.39 5.48
CA GLY A 380 -18.83 25.82 5.78
C GLY A 380 -19.55 26.78 4.81
N PRO A 381 -19.55 28.09 5.10
CA PRO A 381 -20.48 29.06 4.51
C PRO A 381 -20.26 29.35 3.01
N SER A 382 -19.18 28.86 2.41
CA SER A 382 -18.89 29.02 0.98
C SER A 382 -19.72 28.10 0.08
N ARG A 383 -20.58 27.26 0.67
CA ARG A 383 -21.42 26.27 0.00
C ARG A 383 -22.89 26.57 0.29
N ALA A 384 -23.72 26.57 -0.74
CA ALA A 384 -25.15 26.77 -0.61
C ALA A 384 -25.88 26.00 -1.72
N PHE A 385 -26.95 25.30 -1.36
CA PHE A 385 -27.66 24.38 -2.26
C PHE A 385 -29.12 24.77 -2.43
N THR A 386 -29.55 24.97 -3.66
CA THR A 386 -30.95 25.08 -4.03
C THR A 386 -31.57 23.69 -4.19
N ARG A 387 -32.89 23.62 -4.40
CA ARG A 387 -33.56 22.36 -4.71
C ARG A 387 -33.19 21.82 -6.09
N GLN A 388 -32.83 22.70 -7.04
CA GLN A 388 -32.45 22.29 -8.39
C GLN A 388 -31.09 21.60 -8.42
N ASP A 389 -30.21 21.96 -7.48
CA ASP A 389 -28.89 21.34 -7.34
C ASP A 389 -28.96 19.88 -6.84
N SER A 390 -30.13 19.40 -6.39
CA SER A 390 -30.24 18.02 -5.91
C SER A 390 -29.90 16.98 -6.98
N GLN A 391 -30.23 17.26 -8.25
CA GLN A 391 -29.89 16.35 -9.35
C GLN A 391 -28.37 16.30 -9.57
N ILE A 392 -27.70 17.46 -9.53
CA ILE A 392 -26.25 17.56 -9.64
C ILE A 392 -25.58 16.72 -8.54
N ILE A 393 -26.06 16.85 -7.31
CA ILE A 393 -25.55 16.11 -6.15
C ILE A 393 -25.76 14.60 -6.29
N GLU A 394 -26.94 14.17 -6.78
CA GLU A 394 -27.26 12.76 -7.00
C GLU A 394 -26.40 12.16 -8.14
N ASP A 395 -26.19 12.90 -9.23
CA ASP A 395 -25.34 12.49 -10.35
C ASP A 395 -23.87 12.37 -9.93
N ASP A 396 -23.35 13.35 -9.17
CA ASP A 396 -21.99 13.34 -8.65
C ASP A 396 -21.76 12.17 -7.68
N PHE A 397 -22.74 11.88 -6.82
CA PHE A 397 -22.66 10.72 -5.93
C PHE A 397 -22.73 9.39 -6.70
N LYS A 398 -23.48 9.35 -7.81
CA LYS A 398 -23.48 8.19 -8.69
C LYS A 398 -22.10 7.99 -9.32
N ALA A 399 -21.50 9.04 -9.88
CA ALA A 399 -20.15 8.98 -10.45
C ALA A 399 -19.10 8.50 -9.42
N LEU A 400 -19.20 8.95 -8.16
CA LEU A 400 -18.36 8.45 -7.08
C LEU A 400 -18.51 6.94 -6.87
N LYS A 401 -19.74 6.41 -6.84
CA LYS A 401 -19.96 4.95 -6.72
C LYS A 401 -19.43 4.20 -7.94
N ASP A 402 -19.64 4.74 -9.12
CA ASP A 402 -19.25 4.10 -10.38
C ASP A 402 -17.71 3.98 -10.49
N LEU A 403 -16.96 4.94 -9.93
CA LEU A 403 -15.49 4.85 -9.80
C LEU A 403 -15.06 3.61 -9.00
N PHE A 404 -15.70 3.31 -7.87
CA PHE A 404 -15.36 2.13 -7.06
C PHE A 404 -15.89 0.82 -7.65
N TRP A 405 -16.95 0.89 -8.45
CA TRP A 405 -17.45 -0.28 -9.18
C TRP A 405 -16.55 -0.66 -10.35
N ALA A 406 -15.94 0.33 -11.01
CA ALA A 406 -14.94 0.17 -12.06
C ALA A 406 -15.34 -0.85 -13.15
N ASN A 407 -16.56 -0.74 -13.68
CA ASN A 407 -17.10 -1.65 -14.71
C ASN A 407 -17.14 -3.14 -14.34
N GLY A 408 -17.11 -3.45 -13.04
CA GLY A 408 -17.10 -4.82 -12.51
C GLY A 408 -15.72 -5.31 -12.07
N ASP A 409 -14.65 -4.55 -12.38
CA ASP A 409 -13.27 -4.88 -11.98
C ASP A 409 -12.92 -4.34 -10.57
N GLY A 410 -13.82 -3.56 -9.96
CA GLY A 410 -13.63 -2.91 -8.67
C GLY A 410 -14.25 -3.67 -7.49
N LEU A 411 -14.91 -2.91 -6.60
CA LEU A 411 -15.58 -3.48 -5.43
C LEU A 411 -16.90 -4.19 -5.79
N PRO A 412 -17.26 -5.25 -5.05
CA PRO A 412 -18.59 -5.87 -5.18
C PRO A 412 -19.74 -4.88 -4.92
N ALA A 413 -20.81 -5.00 -5.71
CA ALA A 413 -21.94 -4.08 -5.66
C ALA A 413 -22.65 -4.05 -4.29
N ASP A 414 -22.74 -5.19 -3.60
CA ASP A 414 -23.30 -5.32 -2.26
C ASP A 414 -22.47 -4.52 -1.23
N LEU A 415 -21.15 -4.51 -1.38
CA LEU A 415 -20.26 -3.74 -0.54
C LEU A 415 -20.42 -2.24 -0.78
N ILE A 416 -20.55 -1.85 -2.04
CA ILE A 416 -20.82 -0.47 -2.44
C ILE A 416 -22.16 0.00 -1.88
N ASP A 417 -23.20 -0.81 -2.02
CA ASP A 417 -24.55 -0.50 -1.50
C ASP A 417 -24.56 -0.37 0.02
N LYS A 418 -23.83 -1.24 0.72
CA LYS A 418 -23.71 -1.21 2.18
C LYS A 418 -23.07 0.09 2.66
N PHE A 419 -21.93 0.48 2.09
CA PHE A 419 -21.19 1.66 2.56
C PHE A 419 -21.72 2.99 2.02
N SER A 420 -22.56 2.97 0.97
CA SER A 420 -23.27 4.15 0.47
C SER A 420 -24.63 4.38 1.13
N ALA A 421 -25.10 3.48 2.00
CA ALA A 421 -26.45 3.51 2.57
C ALA A 421 -26.80 4.84 3.27
N THR A 422 -25.89 5.35 4.10
CA THR A 422 -26.09 6.62 4.81
C THR A 422 -26.26 7.78 3.84
N ALA A 423 -25.38 7.88 2.83
CA ALA A 423 -25.45 8.92 1.82
C ALA A 423 -26.77 8.82 1.03
N ARG A 424 -27.12 7.63 0.52
CA ARG A 424 -28.41 7.40 -0.16
C ARG A 424 -29.62 7.81 0.66
N GLY A 425 -29.57 7.64 1.98
CA GLY A 425 -30.62 8.10 2.89
C GLY A 425 -30.70 9.62 3.01
N VAL A 426 -29.57 10.31 3.01
CA VAL A 426 -29.46 11.77 3.20
C VAL A 426 -29.77 12.56 1.93
N LEU A 427 -29.31 12.14 0.75
CA LEU A 427 -29.45 12.92 -0.50
C LEU A 427 -30.91 13.33 -0.83
N PRO A 428 -31.94 12.49 -0.61
CA PRO A 428 -33.33 12.90 -0.81
C PRO A 428 -33.80 14.12 0.02
N LEU A 429 -33.10 14.48 1.09
CA LEU A 429 -33.39 15.71 1.83
C LEU A 429 -33.07 16.95 1.00
N PHE A 430 -32.15 16.86 0.04
CA PHE A 430 -31.75 17.98 -0.82
C PHE A 430 -32.79 18.33 -1.89
N ARG A 431 -33.67 17.39 -2.28
CA ARG A 431 -34.81 17.64 -3.19
C ARG A 431 -36.10 18.07 -2.48
N THR A 432 -36.19 17.79 -1.17
CA THR A 432 -37.38 18.07 -0.35
C THR A 432 -37.62 19.58 -0.27
N ASP A 433 -38.87 20.00 -0.32
CA ASP A 433 -39.26 21.40 -0.16
C ASP A 433 -38.94 21.92 1.25
N THR A 434 -38.66 23.22 1.33
CA THR A 434 -38.16 23.85 2.55
C THR A 434 -39.17 23.76 3.71
N ASP A 435 -40.47 23.95 3.45
CA ASP A 435 -41.52 23.90 4.47
C ASP A 435 -41.68 22.48 5.03
N SER A 436 -41.76 21.45 4.18
CA SER A 436 -41.82 20.06 4.64
C SER A 436 -40.55 19.64 5.39
N LEU A 437 -39.38 20.15 5.00
CA LEU A 437 -38.13 19.89 5.71
C LEU A 437 -38.14 20.53 7.12
N ILE A 438 -38.66 21.75 7.26
CA ILE A 438 -38.84 22.42 8.56
C ILE A 438 -39.86 21.66 9.43
N GLU A 439 -40.98 21.22 8.86
CA GLU A 439 -41.98 20.44 9.59
C GLU A 439 -41.41 19.12 10.08
N ARG A 440 -40.71 18.39 9.21
CA ARG A 440 -39.99 17.17 9.56
C ARG A 440 -38.98 17.41 10.67
N PHE A 441 -38.18 18.48 10.59
CA PHE A 441 -37.24 18.85 11.63
C PHE A 441 -37.93 19.10 12.98
N ARG A 442 -39.04 19.85 13.00
CA ARG A 442 -39.82 20.10 14.22
C ARG A 442 -40.35 18.82 14.84
N ARG A 443 -40.95 17.95 14.02
CA ARG A 443 -41.52 16.67 14.46
C ARG A 443 -40.45 15.79 15.11
N VAL A 444 -39.34 15.55 14.41
CA VAL A 444 -38.26 14.68 14.91
C VAL A 444 -37.60 15.30 16.16
N THR A 445 -37.44 16.62 16.21
CA THR A 445 -36.91 17.30 17.41
C THR A 445 -37.86 17.13 18.59
N LEU A 446 -39.17 17.25 18.38
CA LEU A 446 -40.16 17.03 19.44
C LEU A 446 -40.17 15.58 19.94
N GLU A 447 -40.06 14.60 19.03
CA GLU A 447 -39.97 13.18 19.37
C GLU A 447 -38.69 12.88 20.17
N THR A 448 -37.57 13.54 19.84
CA THR A 448 -36.26 13.30 20.47
C THR A 448 -36.14 13.95 21.86
N TYR A 449 -36.64 15.19 22.03
CA TYR A 449 -36.44 15.98 23.26
C TYR A 449 -37.72 16.17 24.09
N GLY A 450 -38.84 15.59 23.65
CA GLY A 450 -40.12 15.61 24.35
C GLY A 450 -40.74 17.00 24.51
N SER A 451 -41.63 17.14 25.51
CA SER A 451 -42.45 18.35 25.75
C SER A 451 -41.66 19.65 25.94
N SER A 452 -40.37 19.56 26.33
CA SER A 452 -39.47 20.69 26.48
C SER A 452 -39.22 21.46 25.17
N ALA A 453 -39.36 20.79 24.02
CA ALA A 453 -39.17 21.39 22.69
C ALA A 453 -40.41 22.11 22.14
N ARG A 454 -41.56 22.10 22.84
CA ARG A 454 -42.80 22.76 22.39
C ARG A 454 -42.74 24.28 22.44
N SER A 455 -42.02 24.85 23.40
CA SER A 455 -41.90 26.31 23.58
C SER A 455 -40.70 26.90 22.83
N ARG A 456 -39.58 26.17 22.79
CA ARG A 456 -38.36 26.54 22.06
C ARG A 456 -37.66 25.28 21.56
N LEU A 457 -37.38 25.20 20.26
CA LEU A 457 -36.65 24.07 19.69
C LEU A 457 -35.20 24.10 20.22
N PRO A 458 -34.73 23.03 20.90
CA PRO A 458 -33.34 22.95 21.32
C PRO A 458 -32.41 22.87 20.11
N LEU A 459 -31.16 23.32 20.28
CA LEU A 459 -30.13 23.10 19.27
C LEU A 459 -29.63 21.64 19.40
N PRO A 460 -29.81 20.79 18.38
CA PRO A 460 -29.34 19.40 18.44
C PRO A 460 -27.82 19.32 18.64
N PRO A 461 -27.31 18.40 19.47
CA PRO A 461 -25.89 18.17 19.60
C PRO A 461 -25.32 17.69 18.27
N THR A 462 -24.06 18.01 18.03
CA THR A 462 -23.37 17.52 16.82
C THR A 462 -22.78 16.14 17.13
N SER A 463 -23.46 15.09 16.68
CA SER A 463 -23.10 13.69 16.92
C SER A 463 -21.90 13.22 16.08
N GLY A 464 -21.60 13.92 14.97
CA GLY A 464 -20.58 13.51 14.01
C GLY A 464 -20.97 12.29 13.17
N GLN A 465 -22.20 11.80 13.33
CA GLN A 465 -22.79 10.73 12.52
C GLN A 465 -23.98 11.28 11.76
N TRP A 466 -24.13 10.89 10.50
CA TRP A 466 -25.22 11.37 9.66
C TRP A 466 -26.35 10.34 9.61
N ASN A 467 -27.58 10.82 9.73
CA ASN A 467 -28.77 10.00 9.58
C ASN A 467 -29.95 10.87 9.10
N PRO A 468 -30.68 10.46 8.05
CA PRO A 468 -31.78 11.26 7.49
C PRO A 468 -32.98 11.49 8.42
N THR A 469 -33.06 10.76 9.55
CA THR A 469 -34.08 10.94 10.58
C THR A 469 -33.53 11.57 11.86
N GLU A 470 -32.30 12.07 11.85
CA GLU A 470 -31.71 12.72 13.02
C GLU A 470 -31.88 14.25 12.94
N PRO A 471 -32.23 14.94 14.05
CA PRO A 471 -32.38 16.39 14.08
C PRO A 471 -31.14 17.16 13.59
N ASN A 472 -29.92 16.75 13.94
CA ASN A 472 -28.70 17.47 13.57
C ASN A 472 -28.47 17.45 12.04
N THR A 473 -28.68 16.29 11.41
CA THR A 473 -28.60 16.14 9.95
C THR A 473 -29.62 17.04 9.24
N LEU A 474 -30.88 17.04 9.67
CA LEU A 474 -31.94 17.89 9.09
C LEU A 474 -31.63 19.39 9.27
N LEU A 475 -31.14 19.79 10.45
CA LEU A 475 -30.72 21.15 10.73
C LEU A 475 -29.59 21.58 9.79
N ARG A 476 -28.61 20.71 9.56
CA ARG A 476 -27.50 20.99 8.64
C ARG A 476 -28.00 21.18 7.21
N VAL A 477 -28.88 20.32 6.70
CA VAL A 477 -29.48 20.53 5.37
C VAL A 477 -30.17 21.90 5.27
N LEU A 478 -30.88 22.34 6.32
CA LEU A 478 -31.48 23.68 6.37
C LEU A 478 -30.43 24.80 6.39
N CYS A 479 -29.31 24.63 7.09
CA CYS A 479 -28.22 25.62 7.14
C CYS A 479 -27.63 25.91 5.75
N TYR A 480 -27.42 24.85 4.95
CA TYR A 480 -26.88 24.95 3.58
C TYR A 480 -27.97 25.16 2.52
N ARG A 481 -29.25 25.25 2.90
CA ARG A 481 -30.35 25.51 1.97
C ARG A 481 -30.34 26.97 1.52
N ASN A 482 -30.10 27.20 0.23
CA ASN A 482 -30.16 28.54 -0.38
C ASN A 482 -31.61 28.97 -0.65
N ASP A 483 -32.36 29.22 0.43
CA ASP A 483 -33.78 29.59 0.41
C ASP A 483 -34.07 30.62 1.51
N GLU A 484 -34.90 31.61 1.20
CA GLU A 484 -35.27 32.70 2.12
C GLU A 484 -36.07 32.16 3.33
N THR A 485 -36.93 31.18 3.12
CA THR A 485 -37.73 30.52 4.16
C THR A 485 -36.83 29.79 5.15
N ALA A 486 -35.83 29.05 4.67
CA ALA A 486 -34.84 28.37 5.52
C ALA A 486 -34.02 29.39 6.34
N SER A 487 -33.50 30.43 5.67
CA SER A 487 -32.70 31.47 6.32
C SER A 487 -33.50 32.23 7.40
N LYS A 488 -34.77 32.57 7.14
CA LYS A 488 -35.67 33.19 8.13
C LYS A 488 -35.95 32.27 9.31
N PHE A 489 -36.22 30.98 9.05
CA PHE A 489 -36.45 29.99 10.10
C PHE A 489 -35.25 29.85 11.04
N LEU A 490 -34.04 29.70 10.49
CA LEU A 490 -32.81 29.56 11.28
C LEU A 490 -32.48 30.82 12.08
N LYS A 491 -32.71 32.01 11.51
CA LYS A 491 -32.57 33.28 12.21
C LYS A 491 -33.54 33.37 13.40
N LYS A 492 -34.82 33.04 13.19
CA LYS A 492 -35.86 33.13 14.23
C LYS A 492 -35.65 32.12 15.35
N THR A 493 -35.27 30.89 15.01
CA THR A 493 -35.18 29.78 15.97
C THR A 493 -33.88 29.81 16.78
N TYR A 494 -32.75 30.10 16.13
CA TYR A 494 -31.41 29.94 16.73
C TYR A 494 -30.53 31.19 16.63
N ASN A 495 -30.97 32.24 15.96
CA ASN A 495 -30.18 33.46 15.70
C ASN A 495 -28.85 33.18 14.99
N LEU A 496 -28.82 32.22 14.05
CA LEU A 496 -27.59 31.87 13.33
C LEU A 496 -27.12 33.03 12.43
N PRO A 497 -25.81 33.31 12.39
CA PRO A 497 -25.23 34.34 11.53
C PRO A 497 -25.15 33.89 10.07
N LYS A 498 -25.07 34.86 9.14
CA LYS A 498 -24.87 34.60 7.70
C LYS A 498 -23.40 34.34 7.34
N LYS A 499 -22.47 34.86 8.15
CA LYS A 499 -21.02 34.77 7.95
C LYS A 499 -20.39 34.41 9.30
N LEU A 500 -19.24 33.72 9.24
CA LEU A 500 -18.41 33.42 10.39
C LEU A 500 -17.60 34.64 10.83
#